data_AF-T0QQS8-F1
#
_entry.id   AF-T0QQS8-F1
#
_cell.length_a   1.000
_cell.length_b   1.000
_cell.length_c   1.000
_cell.angle_alpha   90.00
_cell.angle_beta   90.00
_cell.angle_gamma   90.00
#
_symmetry.space_group_name_H-M   'P 1'
#
loop_
_entity.id
_entity.type
_entity.pdbx_description
1 polymer ?
#
loop_
_entity_poly.entity_id
_entity_poly.type
_entity_poly.pdbx_seq_one_letter_code
_entity_poly.pdbx_strand_id
1 'polypeptide(L)'
;MMDRDEARLIEETNALLRLTGFGDRTFKTVPELVASVSSMSVALYERLFELRLENVVREPKTIADYSENAQRVVDALAAAMLSDDLANVTGVKVCTGDLAAIRDLVRVLTHVYQMLRRSQRNDDASSESDRSLHETYYIKRSKKPTASKRAKRPPDDETGLLTTQAYGRYVPMPSASSSTRSSRRASVASASSASSSASSRNPKPSQTRRGSPPSAAFGSVSSVSFTGSEKGELDDTSIFSFHPDDEDEEEHANATEGPGDENEHVEPDESDTPLPLPLPVHAAEHLRKASPPPAPVATAMNRSGDRSSLPAKLRLEDMLSYGGVSMASSLRTSASALPPKRLQPQPLLGATERLHQARYKAVLSDHVHSLRHREKQEHDRLGRALQQQQHTQQVERIRAIKIHHELRRQRISLGLDQKRVEEKHLKQTMDSLLEMERERVRQEHEATAAALHTIQQDHKKKEAALETFYAHQMELAKEQREREVHDRSLLEHAHRLASEKLLRETRLQREKELQEIMAQRQHLAQVQQFRQERRLDAYMVASKKATPVLHLDVQKKVKDPFHAAAMQAKTARTTTYSRSNVVRRIYGSAK
;
A
#
# COMPACT_ATOMS: atom_id res chain seq x y z
N MET A 1 31.14 -6.63 -41.38
CA MET A 1 30.71 -5.37 -40.72
C MET A 1 29.81 -5.80 -39.57
N MET A 2 30.11 -5.40 -38.33
CA MET A 2 29.16 -5.64 -37.24
C MET A 2 27.92 -4.77 -37.47
N ASP A 3 26.74 -5.30 -37.21
CA ASP A 3 25.53 -4.51 -37.28
C ASP A 3 25.60 -3.41 -36.21
N ARG A 4 25.21 -2.19 -36.59
CA ARG A 4 25.33 -1.01 -35.73
C ARG A 4 24.63 -1.20 -34.37
N ASP A 5 23.56 -1.98 -34.38
CA ASP A 5 22.75 -2.35 -33.23
C ASP A 5 23.46 -3.30 -32.26
N GLU A 6 24.27 -4.22 -32.78
CA GLU A 6 25.10 -5.14 -31.99
C GLU A 6 26.20 -4.38 -31.25
N ALA A 7 26.91 -3.50 -31.96
CA ALA A 7 27.96 -2.68 -31.39
C ALA A 7 27.44 -1.79 -30.26
N ARG A 8 26.25 -1.20 -30.47
CA ARG A 8 25.58 -0.37 -29.47
C ARG A 8 25.18 -1.17 -28.22
N LEU A 9 24.62 -2.37 -28.39
CA LEU A 9 24.24 -3.23 -27.26
C LEU A 9 25.46 -3.62 -26.40
N ILE A 10 26.58 -3.97 -27.04
CA ILE A 10 27.83 -4.29 -26.35
C ILE A 10 28.34 -3.07 -25.57
N GLU A 11 28.31 -1.88 -26.20
CA GLU A 11 28.74 -0.64 -25.55
C GLU A 11 27.87 -0.30 -24.31
N GLU A 12 26.55 -0.40 -24.44
CA GLU A 12 25.58 -0.16 -23.36
C GLU A 12 25.78 -1.16 -22.21
N THR A 13 25.96 -2.44 -22.53
CA THR A 13 26.22 -3.48 -21.52
C THR A 13 27.55 -3.27 -20.79
N ASN A 14 28.62 -2.97 -21.54
CA ASN A 14 29.93 -2.69 -20.95
C ASN A 14 29.95 -1.38 -20.14
N ALA A 15 29.09 -0.41 -20.47
CA ALA A 15 28.89 0.78 -19.65
C ALA A 15 28.20 0.44 -18.33
N LEU A 16 27.14 -0.39 -18.36
CA LEU A 16 26.45 -0.86 -17.15
C LEU A 16 27.41 -1.62 -16.22
N LEU A 17 28.20 -2.56 -16.74
CA LEU A 17 29.16 -3.33 -15.95
C LEU A 17 30.21 -2.44 -15.26
N ARG A 18 30.72 -1.41 -15.95
CA ARG A 18 31.62 -0.42 -15.35
C ARG A 18 30.96 0.37 -14.23
N LEU A 19 29.69 0.74 -14.39
CA LEU A 19 28.92 1.49 -13.38
C LEU A 19 28.64 0.67 -12.11
N THR A 20 28.40 -0.64 -12.24
CA THR A 20 28.11 -1.54 -11.11
C THR A 20 29.35 -2.11 -10.44
N GLY A 21 30.55 -1.89 -11.01
CA GLY A 21 31.83 -2.35 -10.47
C GLY A 21 32.30 -3.71 -11.01
N PHE A 22 31.72 -4.21 -12.10
CA PHE A 22 32.16 -5.41 -12.83
C PHE A 22 33.00 -5.08 -14.07
N GLY A 23 33.65 -3.90 -14.09
CA GLY A 23 34.34 -3.36 -15.26
C GLY A 23 35.52 -4.18 -15.79
N ASP A 24 36.01 -5.16 -15.02
CA ASP A 24 37.12 -6.03 -15.43
C ASP A 24 36.73 -7.02 -16.53
N ARG A 25 35.42 -7.26 -16.71
CA ARG A 25 34.89 -8.14 -17.76
C ARG A 25 34.15 -7.29 -18.79
N THR A 26 34.77 -7.10 -19.95
CA THR A 26 34.14 -6.41 -21.09
C THR A 26 33.95 -7.37 -22.24
N PHE A 27 32.75 -7.40 -22.82
CA PHE A 27 32.47 -8.22 -23.99
C PHE A 27 32.99 -7.54 -25.26
N LYS A 28 33.58 -8.33 -26.16
CA LYS A 28 34.06 -7.85 -27.47
C LYS A 28 33.12 -8.23 -28.60
N THR A 29 32.34 -9.29 -28.42
CA THR A 29 31.45 -9.84 -29.46
C THR A 29 30.10 -10.23 -28.88
N VAL A 30 29.05 -10.22 -29.71
CA VAL A 30 27.68 -10.61 -29.28
C VAL A 30 27.61 -12.06 -28.81
N PRO A 31 28.22 -13.06 -29.47
CA PRO A 31 28.17 -14.44 -28.99
C PRO A 31 28.76 -14.60 -27.58
N GLU A 32 29.79 -13.83 -27.25
CA GLU A 32 30.40 -13.80 -25.91
C GLU A 32 29.44 -13.22 -24.86
N LEU A 33 28.70 -12.16 -25.23
CA LEU A 33 27.63 -11.59 -24.42
C LEU A 33 26.50 -12.60 -24.21
N VAL A 34 25.99 -13.22 -25.27
CA VAL A 34 24.89 -14.21 -25.20
C VAL A 34 25.28 -15.41 -24.33
N ALA A 35 26.50 -15.90 -24.44
CA ALA A 35 27.00 -16.99 -23.59
C ALA A 35 27.06 -16.61 -22.10
N SER A 36 27.18 -15.32 -21.78
CA SER A 36 27.38 -14.82 -20.42
C SER A 36 26.18 -14.07 -19.84
N VAL A 37 25.15 -13.78 -20.64
CA VAL A 37 24.07 -12.83 -20.29
C VAL A 37 23.27 -13.29 -19.07
N SER A 38 22.98 -14.59 -18.97
CA SER A 38 22.26 -15.17 -17.82
C SER A 38 23.08 -14.96 -16.54
N SER A 39 24.33 -15.44 -16.50
CA SER A 39 25.19 -15.31 -15.32
C SER A 39 25.48 -13.85 -14.96
N MET A 40 25.63 -12.99 -15.97
CA MET A 40 25.79 -11.55 -15.80
C MET A 40 24.55 -10.93 -15.14
N SER A 41 23.36 -11.27 -15.62
CA SER A 41 22.09 -10.71 -15.11
C SER A 41 21.86 -11.08 -13.65
N VAL A 42 22.15 -12.32 -13.25
CA VAL A 42 22.11 -12.77 -11.84
C VAL A 42 23.11 -11.96 -11.01
N ALA A 43 24.38 -11.88 -11.43
CA ALA A 43 25.41 -11.16 -10.68
C ALA A 43 25.08 -9.67 -10.52
N LEU A 44 24.53 -9.04 -11.57
CA LEU A 44 24.05 -7.67 -11.52
C LEU A 44 22.89 -7.52 -10.54
N TYR A 45 21.88 -8.37 -10.62
CA TYR A 45 20.73 -8.33 -9.71
C TYR A 45 21.18 -8.43 -8.24
N GLU A 46 21.97 -9.45 -7.91
CA GLU A 46 22.44 -9.65 -6.52
C GLU A 46 23.30 -8.49 -6.03
N ARG A 47 24.06 -7.86 -6.92
CA ARG A 47 24.86 -6.68 -6.59
C ARG A 47 24.01 -5.43 -6.37
N LEU A 48 22.94 -5.26 -7.13
CA LEU A 48 22.05 -4.10 -7.04
C LEU A 48 21.18 -4.14 -5.78
N PHE A 49 20.65 -5.31 -5.43
CA PHE A 49 19.72 -5.48 -4.31
C PHE A 49 20.41 -5.99 -3.03
N GLU A 50 21.70 -6.32 -3.08
CA GLU A 50 22.44 -6.95 -1.98
C GLU A 50 21.75 -8.21 -1.43
N LEU A 51 20.96 -8.87 -2.28
CA LEU A 51 20.12 -10.02 -1.95
C LEU A 51 20.46 -11.19 -2.87
N ARG A 52 20.55 -12.39 -2.30
CA ARG A 52 20.76 -13.61 -3.09
C ARG A 52 19.44 -14.06 -3.69
N LEU A 53 19.42 -14.28 -5.00
CA LEU A 53 18.27 -14.87 -5.67
C LEU A 53 18.12 -16.34 -5.26
N GLU A 54 16.92 -16.70 -4.84
CA GLU A 54 16.55 -18.08 -4.49
C GLU A 54 16.45 -18.95 -5.75
N ASN A 55 16.73 -20.25 -5.61
CA ASN A 55 16.60 -21.25 -6.67
C ASN A 55 17.45 -21.02 -7.94
N VAL A 56 18.47 -20.16 -7.86
CA VAL A 56 19.44 -19.98 -8.96
C VAL A 56 20.47 -21.11 -8.96
N VAL A 57 20.61 -21.78 -10.11
CA VAL A 57 21.63 -22.80 -10.35
C VAL A 57 22.98 -22.11 -10.56
N ARG A 58 23.89 -22.18 -9.59
CA ARG A 58 25.18 -21.45 -9.61
C ARG A 58 26.21 -22.03 -10.58
N GLU A 59 26.08 -23.31 -10.88
CA GLU A 59 26.91 -24.03 -11.86
C GLU A 59 26.03 -24.56 -12.98
N PRO A 60 25.49 -23.67 -13.84
CA PRO A 60 24.63 -24.08 -14.94
C PRO A 60 25.42 -24.92 -15.94
N LYS A 61 24.95 -26.15 -16.20
CA LYS A 61 25.58 -27.11 -17.12
C LYS A 61 24.85 -27.17 -18.44
N THR A 62 23.55 -26.89 -18.44
CA THR A 62 22.68 -26.96 -19.61
C THR A 62 22.18 -25.57 -20.00
N ILE A 63 21.80 -25.39 -21.27
CA ILE A 63 21.16 -24.15 -21.75
C ILE A 63 19.84 -23.91 -21.01
N ALA A 64 19.15 -24.97 -20.60
CA ALA A 64 17.93 -24.88 -19.79
C ALA A 64 18.21 -24.20 -18.45
N ASP A 65 19.31 -24.57 -17.76
CA ASP A 65 19.71 -23.96 -16.49
C ASP A 65 19.97 -22.45 -16.64
N TYR A 66 20.61 -22.04 -17.75
CA TYR A 66 20.83 -20.63 -18.05
C TYR A 66 19.50 -19.91 -18.33
N SER A 67 18.58 -20.53 -19.07
CA SER A 67 17.28 -19.92 -19.37
C SER A 67 16.40 -19.77 -18.14
N GLU A 68 16.43 -20.75 -17.22
CA GLU A 68 15.70 -20.67 -15.95
C GLU A 68 16.29 -19.57 -15.08
N ASN A 69 17.63 -19.53 -14.92
CA ASN A 69 18.31 -18.48 -14.17
C ASN A 69 17.97 -17.07 -14.69
N ALA A 70 17.97 -16.88 -16.02
CA ALA A 70 17.57 -15.63 -16.64
C ALA A 70 16.09 -15.30 -16.37
N GLN A 71 15.20 -16.29 -16.44
CA GLN A 71 13.78 -16.10 -16.13
C GLN A 71 13.57 -15.67 -14.67
N ARG A 72 14.28 -16.28 -13.71
CA ARG A 72 14.21 -15.86 -12.29
C ARG A 72 14.59 -14.40 -12.09
N VAL A 73 15.61 -13.91 -12.83
CA VAL A 73 16.00 -12.49 -12.78
C VAL A 73 14.90 -11.61 -13.38
N VAL A 74 14.31 -12.00 -14.51
CA VAL A 74 13.19 -11.28 -15.14
C VAL A 74 11.98 -11.20 -14.21
N ASP A 75 11.57 -12.33 -13.61
CA ASP A 75 10.43 -12.40 -12.70
C ASP A 75 10.69 -11.54 -11.44
N ALA A 76 11.89 -11.61 -10.88
CA ALA A 76 12.28 -10.82 -9.72
C ALA A 76 12.31 -9.31 -10.03
N LEU A 77 12.80 -8.91 -11.21
CA LEU A 77 12.77 -7.52 -11.66
C LEU A 77 11.34 -7.04 -11.93
N ALA A 78 10.50 -7.86 -12.55
CA ALA A 78 9.11 -7.52 -12.81
C ALA A 78 8.35 -7.32 -11.49
N ALA A 79 8.56 -8.20 -10.50
CA ALA A 79 7.99 -8.07 -9.16
C ALA A 79 8.50 -6.82 -8.41
N ALA A 80 9.79 -6.49 -8.54
CA ALA A 80 10.39 -5.36 -7.83
C ALA A 80 10.03 -3.99 -8.44
N MET A 81 9.88 -3.91 -9.77
CA MET A 81 9.64 -2.65 -10.48
C MET A 81 8.17 -2.35 -10.75
N LEU A 82 7.29 -3.35 -10.70
CA LEU A 82 5.89 -3.24 -11.17
C LEU A 82 5.80 -2.62 -12.58
N SER A 83 6.78 -2.93 -13.45
CA SER A 83 6.86 -2.37 -14.80
C SER A 83 6.53 -3.40 -15.87
N ASP A 84 5.67 -3.02 -16.80
CA ASP A 84 5.26 -3.83 -17.97
C ASP A 84 6.36 -3.93 -19.05
N ASP A 85 7.46 -3.20 -18.89
CA ASP A 85 8.60 -3.17 -19.84
C ASP A 85 9.24 -4.56 -20.07
N LEU A 86 9.03 -5.50 -19.14
CA LEU A 86 9.55 -6.87 -19.23
C LEU A 86 8.54 -7.89 -19.79
N ALA A 87 7.31 -7.51 -20.14
CA ALA A 87 6.25 -8.44 -20.54
C ALA A 87 6.63 -9.35 -21.72
N ASN A 88 7.49 -8.85 -22.62
CA ASN A 88 7.93 -9.59 -23.82
C ASN A 88 9.27 -10.31 -23.65
N VAL A 89 9.95 -10.09 -22.52
CA VAL A 89 11.29 -10.62 -22.23
C VAL A 89 11.13 -11.94 -21.49
N THR A 90 11.61 -13.03 -22.09
CA THR A 90 11.65 -14.34 -21.43
C THR A 90 13.09 -14.83 -21.35
N GLY A 91 13.40 -15.63 -20.33
CA GLY A 91 14.74 -16.20 -20.14
C GLY A 91 15.20 -17.03 -21.33
N VAL A 92 14.26 -17.70 -22.02
CA VAL A 92 14.53 -18.43 -23.26
C VAL A 92 15.01 -17.48 -24.37
N LYS A 93 14.28 -16.38 -24.63
CA LYS A 93 14.67 -15.39 -25.66
C LYS A 93 16.06 -14.80 -25.40
N VAL A 94 16.32 -14.47 -24.13
CA VAL A 94 17.62 -13.95 -23.68
C VAL A 94 18.74 -14.96 -23.96
N CYS A 95 18.56 -16.23 -23.63
CA CYS A 95 19.55 -17.27 -23.88
C CYS A 95 19.69 -17.69 -25.36
N THR A 96 18.64 -17.54 -26.17
CA THR A 96 18.71 -17.75 -27.63
C THR A 96 19.44 -16.63 -28.37
N GLY A 97 19.75 -15.53 -27.68
CA GLY A 97 20.46 -14.39 -28.26
C GLY A 97 19.56 -13.38 -28.96
N ASP A 98 18.28 -13.29 -28.60
CA ASP A 98 17.39 -12.24 -29.10
C ASP A 98 17.87 -10.87 -28.59
N LEU A 99 18.42 -10.07 -29.51
CA LEU A 99 19.04 -8.78 -29.18
C LEU A 99 18.05 -7.79 -28.60
N ALA A 100 16.76 -7.87 -28.98
CA ALA A 100 15.73 -6.99 -28.42
C ALA A 100 15.49 -7.32 -26.94
N ALA A 101 15.31 -8.60 -26.62
CA ALA A 101 15.11 -9.07 -25.24
C ALA A 101 16.32 -8.73 -24.34
N ILE A 102 17.56 -8.92 -24.84
CA ILE A 102 18.78 -8.59 -24.08
C ILE A 102 18.86 -7.07 -23.86
N ARG A 103 18.56 -6.26 -24.88
CA ARG A 103 18.57 -4.79 -24.79
C ARG A 103 17.57 -4.29 -23.76
N ASP A 104 16.35 -4.83 -23.76
CA ASP A 104 15.31 -4.44 -22.82
C ASP A 104 15.69 -4.83 -21.38
N LEU A 105 16.24 -6.04 -21.18
CA LEU A 105 16.77 -6.46 -19.88
C LEU A 105 17.89 -5.53 -19.37
N VAL A 106 18.86 -5.20 -20.22
CA VAL A 106 19.97 -4.27 -19.88
C VAL A 106 19.44 -2.87 -19.58
N ARG A 107 18.44 -2.41 -20.31
CA ARG A 107 17.80 -1.10 -20.09
C ARG A 107 17.11 -1.05 -18.74
N VAL A 108 16.35 -2.09 -18.38
CA VAL A 108 15.68 -2.18 -17.07
C VAL A 108 16.71 -2.24 -15.93
N LEU A 109 17.75 -3.08 -16.04
CA LEU A 109 18.83 -3.13 -15.05
C LEU A 109 19.55 -1.78 -14.89
N THR A 110 19.76 -1.06 -15.99
CA THR A 110 20.33 0.30 -15.96
C THR A 110 19.39 1.28 -15.26
N HIS A 111 18.08 1.16 -15.50
CA HIS A 111 17.08 1.99 -14.85
C HIS A 111 17.02 1.75 -13.33
N VAL A 112 17.01 0.49 -12.90
CA VAL A 112 17.09 0.09 -11.48
C VAL A 112 18.33 0.69 -10.83
N TYR A 113 19.50 0.54 -11.46
CA TYR A 113 20.74 1.11 -10.93
C TYR A 113 20.63 2.64 -10.73
N GLN A 114 20.05 3.35 -11.70
CA GLN A 114 19.87 4.80 -11.60
C GLN A 114 18.88 5.17 -10.49
N MET A 115 17.80 4.42 -10.31
CA MET A 115 16.83 4.63 -9.23
C MET A 115 17.47 4.44 -7.85
N LEU A 116 18.18 3.33 -7.64
CA LEU A 116 18.87 3.03 -6.39
C LEU A 116 19.94 4.09 -6.08
N ARG A 117 20.71 4.53 -7.08
CA ARG A 117 21.70 5.61 -6.92
C ARG A 117 21.06 6.96 -6.61
N ARG A 118 19.90 7.27 -7.17
CA ARG A 118 19.16 8.51 -6.84
C ARG A 118 18.65 8.48 -5.41
N SER A 119 18.14 7.33 -4.95
CA SER A 119 17.71 7.15 -3.55
C SER A 119 18.86 7.39 -2.58
N GLN A 120 20.01 6.74 -2.80
CA GLN A 120 21.18 6.88 -1.92
C GLN A 120 21.69 8.33 -1.82
N ARG A 121 21.70 9.07 -2.95
CA ARG A 121 22.12 10.48 -2.94
C ARG A 121 21.16 11.38 -2.16
N ASN A 122 19.87 11.06 -2.15
CA ASN A 122 18.89 11.84 -1.40
C ASN A 122 19.05 11.60 0.11
N ASP A 123 19.42 10.38 0.53
CA ASP A 123 19.68 10.05 1.93
C ASP A 123 20.95 10.75 2.44
N ASP A 124 22.03 10.77 1.65
CA ASP A 124 23.27 11.46 2.01
C ASP A 124 23.06 12.98 2.14
N ALA A 125 22.35 13.61 1.21
CA ALA A 125 22.05 15.04 1.23
C ALA A 125 21.13 15.44 2.40
N SER A 126 20.23 14.55 2.82
CA SER A 126 19.36 14.77 3.98
C SER A 126 20.15 14.65 5.30
N SER A 127 21.09 13.71 5.39
CA SER A 127 21.87 13.50 6.62
C SER A 127 22.87 14.63 6.93
N GLU A 128 23.41 15.30 5.89
CA GLU A 128 24.32 16.44 6.07
C GLU A 128 23.57 17.69 6.57
N SER A 129 22.30 17.82 6.21
CA SER A 129 21.43 18.93 6.62
C SER A 129 21.10 18.88 8.12
N ASP A 130 20.95 17.67 8.69
CA ASP A 130 20.64 17.50 10.12
C ASP A 130 21.87 17.60 11.04
N ARG A 131 23.07 17.26 10.54
CA ARG A 131 24.32 17.51 11.31
C ARG A 131 24.71 18.99 11.34
N SER A 132 24.42 19.74 10.27
CA SER A 132 24.73 21.18 10.19
C SER A 132 23.89 22.06 11.15
N LEU A 133 22.67 21.64 11.47
CA LEU A 133 21.80 22.37 12.41
C LEU A 133 22.23 22.21 13.88
N HIS A 134 22.95 21.13 14.25
CA HIS A 134 23.45 20.97 15.61
C HIS A 134 24.81 21.66 15.85
N GLU A 135 25.58 21.94 14.81
CA GLU A 135 26.87 22.62 14.92
C GLU A 135 26.74 24.16 14.94
N THR A 136 25.66 24.71 14.39
CA THR A 136 25.43 26.17 14.34
C THR A 136 24.72 26.77 15.56
N TYR A 137 24.16 25.94 16.47
CA TYR A 137 23.50 26.41 17.69
C TYR A 137 24.39 26.48 18.95
N TYR A 138 25.69 26.13 18.83
CA TYR A 138 26.69 26.41 19.86
C TYR A 138 27.71 27.48 19.43
N ILE A 139 27.26 28.54 18.76
CA ILE A 139 28.01 29.81 18.76
C ILE A 139 27.84 30.43 20.16
N LYS A 140 28.62 29.93 21.13
CA LYS A 140 28.89 30.64 22.39
C LYS A 140 29.30 32.06 22.02
N ARG A 141 28.44 33.02 22.36
CA ARG A 141 28.75 34.46 22.32
C ARG A 141 30.04 34.69 23.11
N SER A 142 31.17 34.78 22.43
CA SER A 142 32.40 35.28 23.01
C SER A 142 32.20 36.78 23.25
N LYS A 143 32.07 37.13 24.52
CA LYS A 143 32.11 38.51 24.99
C LYS A 143 33.43 39.12 24.53
N LYS A 144 33.37 40.24 23.82
CA LYS A 144 34.53 41.08 23.50
C LYS A 144 35.24 41.47 24.81
N PRO A 145 36.53 41.16 25.01
CA PRO A 145 37.32 41.85 26.01
C PRO A 145 37.98 43.08 25.37
N THR A 146 37.71 44.22 25.97
CA THR A 146 38.45 45.47 25.79
C THR A 146 39.90 45.31 26.25
N ALA A 147 40.78 46.06 25.59
CA ALA A 147 42.22 46.09 25.71
C ALA A 147 42.84 46.04 27.13
N SER A 148 43.90 45.23 27.29
CA SER A 148 45.06 45.58 28.15
C SER A 148 46.31 44.75 27.83
N LYS A 149 47.36 45.46 27.39
CA LYS A 149 48.81 45.31 27.67
C LYS A 149 49.41 43.95 28.13
N ARG A 150 50.40 43.50 27.33
CA ARG A 150 51.80 43.14 27.71
C ARG A 150 52.03 42.05 28.78
N ALA A 151 52.50 40.86 28.39
CA ALA A 151 53.73 40.21 28.91
C ALA A 151 54.07 38.83 28.28
N LYS A 152 55.38 38.57 28.27
CA LYS A 152 56.27 37.45 27.89
C LYS A 152 55.88 35.98 28.25
N ARG A 153 56.15 35.04 27.30
CA ARG A 153 56.82 33.69 27.36
C ARG A 153 56.19 32.52 28.19
N PRO A 154 56.57 31.22 28.00
CA PRO A 154 56.20 30.30 26.91
C PRO A 154 55.71 28.91 27.46
N PRO A 155 55.88 27.73 26.80
CA PRO A 155 54.85 26.68 26.66
C PRO A 155 54.92 25.52 27.67
N ASP A 156 53.84 24.73 27.79
CA ASP A 156 53.91 23.35 28.28
C ASP A 156 52.85 22.47 27.60
N ASP A 157 53.32 21.34 27.07
CA ASP A 157 52.58 20.19 26.59
C ASP A 157 51.81 19.53 27.74
N GLU A 158 50.61 19.00 27.51
CA GLU A 158 50.20 17.70 28.07
C GLU A 158 49.07 17.06 27.23
N THR A 159 49.41 15.90 26.69
CA THR A 159 48.56 14.86 26.11
C THR A 159 47.67 14.23 27.19
N GLY A 160 46.35 14.34 27.06
CA GLY A 160 45.38 13.72 27.97
C GLY A 160 44.45 12.73 27.26
N LEU A 161 44.85 11.46 27.25
CA LEU A 161 44.03 10.28 26.95
C LEU A 161 42.88 10.14 27.96
N LEU A 162 41.63 10.01 27.50
CA LEU A 162 40.48 9.50 28.27
C LEU A 162 39.71 8.52 27.38
N THR A 163 40.04 7.23 27.44
CA THR A 163 39.37 6.19 28.26
C THR A 163 37.91 5.94 27.87
N THR A 164 37.73 4.83 27.14
CA THR A 164 36.48 4.12 26.89
C THR A 164 35.81 3.71 28.20
N GLN A 165 34.55 4.09 28.40
CA GLN A 165 33.69 3.47 29.43
C GLN A 165 32.55 2.66 28.81
N ALA A 166 32.23 1.60 29.54
CA ALA A 166 31.60 0.37 29.14
C ALA A 166 30.06 0.38 29.25
N TYR A 167 29.47 -0.45 28.40
CA TYR A 167 28.16 -1.11 28.48
C TYR A 167 27.31 -0.86 29.73
N GLY A 168 26.21 -0.13 29.55
CA GLY A 168 25.09 -0.05 30.48
C GLY A 168 23.79 -0.45 29.76
N ARG A 169 23.23 -1.61 30.14
CA ARG A 169 21.91 -2.12 29.75
C ARG A 169 20.82 -1.06 29.87
N TYR A 170 20.09 -0.80 28.79
CA TYR A 170 18.82 -0.08 28.84
C TYR A 170 17.68 -1.02 29.28
N VAL A 171 17.03 -0.67 30.38
CA VAL A 171 15.70 -1.17 30.77
C VAL A 171 14.71 -0.03 30.49
N PRO A 172 13.65 -0.23 29.69
CA PRO A 172 12.62 0.79 29.50
C PRO A 172 11.68 0.81 30.71
N MET A 173 11.62 1.93 31.45
CA MET A 173 10.54 2.21 32.38
C MET A 173 9.41 2.98 31.66
N PRO A 174 8.14 2.58 31.81
CA PRO A 174 7.00 3.36 31.36
C PRO A 174 6.56 4.31 32.48
N SER A 175 6.60 5.61 32.21
CA SER A 175 5.93 6.64 33.01
C SER A 175 5.77 7.87 32.13
N ALA A 176 4.76 8.71 32.24
CA ALA A 176 3.45 8.64 32.85
C ALA A 176 2.68 9.80 32.21
N SER A 177 1.38 9.65 32.12
CA SER A 177 0.41 10.71 31.89
C SER A 177 0.69 11.94 32.76
N SER A 178 0.76 13.12 32.15
CA SER A 178 0.45 14.36 32.86
C SER A 178 -0.43 15.27 31.99
N SER A 179 -1.70 15.22 32.31
CA SER A 179 -2.66 16.30 32.10
C SER A 179 -2.38 17.36 33.16
N THR A 180 -2.27 18.63 32.76
CA THR A 180 -2.89 19.74 33.50
C THR A 180 -2.86 21.02 32.66
N ARG A 181 -4.08 21.46 32.29
CA ARG A 181 -4.59 22.84 32.42
C ARG A 181 -3.56 23.98 32.47
N SER A 182 -3.67 24.89 31.51
CA SER A 182 -3.78 26.31 31.86
C SER A 182 -4.61 27.08 30.84
N SER A 183 -5.78 27.52 31.30
CA SER A 183 -6.60 28.56 30.68
C SER A 183 -6.20 29.91 31.27
N ARG A 184 -6.05 30.95 30.43
CA ARG A 184 -6.84 32.21 30.47
C ARG A 184 -6.12 33.39 29.81
N ARG A 185 -6.94 34.13 29.04
CA ARG A 185 -6.91 35.59 28.73
C ARG A 185 -5.81 36.06 27.78
N ALA A 186 -6.05 36.96 26.82
CA ALA A 186 -7.16 37.84 26.47
C ALA A 186 -7.01 38.15 24.96
N SER A 187 -8.01 38.03 24.09
CA SER A 187 -9.13 38.95 23.81
C SER A 187 -8.77 40.43 23.64
N VAL A 188 -8.64 40.87 22.38
CA VAL A 188 -9.08 42.15 21.81
C VAL A 188 -9.36 41.85 20.32
N ALA A 189 -10.63 41.79 19.91
CA ALA A 189 -11.42 42.90 19.36
C ALA A 189 -10.84 43.36 17.99
N SER A 190 -11.57 43.37 16.88
CA SER A 190 -12.94 43.83 16.70
C SER A 190 -13.52 43.42 15.34
N ALA A 191 -14.85 43.25 15.31
CA ALA A 191 -15.82 43.75 14.32
C ALA A 191 -15.64 43.35 12.84
N SER A 192 -16.66 43.05 12.04
CA SER A 192 -18.14 43.06 12.08
C SER A 192 -18.52 42.54 10.69
N SER A 193 -19.50 41.67 10.46
CA SER A 193 -20.93 42.00 10.28
C SER A 193 -21.66 40.68 9.93
N ALA A 194 -22.66 40.24 10.71
CA ALA A 194 -24.10 40.36 10.42
C ALA A 194 -24.51 39.67 9.09
N SER A 195 -25.40 38.68 9.07
CA SER A 195 -26.79 38.80 9.54
C SER A 195 -27.53 37.45 9.59
N SER A 196 -28.39 37.31 10.63
CA SER A 196 -29.74 36.68 10.70
C SER A 196 -30.06 35.42 9.88
N SER A 197 -30.66 34.36 10.43
CA SER A 197 -31.94 34.31 11.17
C SER A 197 -32.16 32.88 11.72
N ALA A 198 -32.54 32.72 13.00
CA ALA A 198 -33.87 32.28 13.49
C ALA A 198 -34.27 30.84 13.08
N SER A 199 -34.89 29.96 13.87
CA SER A 199 -35.41 29.88 15.25
C SER A 199 -36.22 28.58 15.28
N SER A 200 -36.16 27.76 16.35
CA SER A 200 -37.14 26.71 16.79
C SER A 200 -36.41 25.57 17.55
N ARG A 201 -36.26 25.51 18.90
CA ARG A 201 -37.22 25.20 20.00
C ARG A 201 -38.18 24.07 19.61
N ASN A 202 -38.26 22.89 20.22
CA ASN A 202 -38.30 22.41 21.62
C ASN A 202 -38.41 20.84 21.56
N PRO A 203 -38.75 20.08 22.63
CA PRO A 203 -38.05 19.87 23.90
C PRO A 203 -37.83 18.36 24.22
N LYS A 204 -37.13 18.09 25.34
CA LYS A 204 -36.97 16.79 26.01
C LYS A 204 -38.31 16.13 26.39
N PRO A 205 -38.32 14.81 26.64
CA PRO A 205 -38.40 14.38 28.03
C PRO A 205 -37.50 13.19 28.43
N SER A 206 -37.53 12.98 29.74
CA SER A 206 -36.74 12.16 30.68
C SER A 206 -36.92 10.63 30.66
N GLN A 207 -36.08 9.98 31.49
CA GLN A 207 -36.13 8.60 32.04
C GLN A 207 -35.34 7.58 31.18
N THR A 208 -34.56 6.61 31.69
CA THR A 208 -34.58 5.83 32.95
C THR A 208 -33.18 5.30 33.27
N ARG A 209 -32.88 5.17 34.57
CA ARG A 209 -31.83 4.31 35.14
C ARG A 209 -32.05 2.83 34.79
N ARG A 210 -30.99 2.11 34.39
CA ARG A 210 -30.71 0.66 34.59
C ARG A 210 -29.32 0.43 33.97
N GLY A 211 -28.30 0.07 34.75
CA GLY A 211 -28.12 -1.28 35.28
C GLY A 211 -27.13 -2.02 34.37
N SER A 212 -25.84 -1.73 34.52
CA SER A 212 -24.74 -2.43 33.84
C SER A 212 -24.58 -3.85 34.41
N PRO A 213 -24.58 -4.91 33.60
CA PRO A 213 -24.21 -6.24 34.06
C PRO A 213 -22.67 -6.39 34.16
N PRO A 214 -22.17 -7.30 35.01
CA PRO A 214 -20.74 -7.47 35.27
C PRO A 214 -20.01 -8.10 34.07
N SER A 215 -18.82 -7.59 33.81
CA SER A 215 -17.81 -8.19 32.95
C SER A 215 -17.51 -9.61 33.43
N ALA A 216 -17.86 -10.59 32.60
CA ALA A 216 -17.41 -11.96 32.72
C ALA A 216 -15.91 -12.01 32.41
N ALA A 217 -15.16 -12.58 33.34
CA ALA A 217 -13.77 -12.93 33.18
C ALA A 217 -13.62 -13.94 32.03
N PHE A 218 -12.95 -13.54 30.95
CA PHE A 218 -12.49 -14.47 29.95
C PHE A 218 -11.36 -15.31 30.55
N GLY A 219 -11.67 -16.58 30.74
CA GLY A 219 -10.73 -17.61 31.15
C GLY A 219 -9.63 -17.79 30.11
N SER A 220 -8.42 -17.88 30.64
CA SER A 220 -7.23 -18.53 30.12
C SER A 220 -7.48 -19.46 28.93
N VAL A 221 -7.06 -19.04 27.74
CA VAL A 221 -6.83 -19.94 26.62
C VAL A 221 -5.57 -20.75 26.89
N SER A 222 -5.78 -22.05 27.00
CA SER A 222 -4.78 -23.09 27.16
C SER A 222 -3.90 -23.17 25.92
N SER A 223 -2.61 -22.87 26.06
CA SER A 223 -1.58 -23.14 25.06
C SER A 223 -1.41 -24.66 24.95
N VAL A 224 -1.89 -25.25 23.85
CA VAL A 224 -1.58 -26.62 23.47
C VAL A 224 -0.20 -26.61 22.80
N SER A 225 0.79 -27.12 23.52
CA SER A 225 2.11 -27.42 22.99
C SER A 225 2.01 -28.61 22.04
N PHE A 226 2.28 -28.40 20.76
CA PHE A 226 2.44 -29.48 19.78
C PHE A 226 3.92 -29.85 19.72
N THR A 227 4.33 -30.82 20.54
CA THR A 227 5.61 -31.52 20.40
C THR A 227 5.35 -32.81 19.63
N GLY A 228 5.47 -32.76 18.31
CA GLY A 228 5.42 -33.92 17.42
C GLY A 228 6.83 -34.23 16.92
N SER A 229 7.41 -35.28 17.51
CA SER A 229 8.74 -35.80 17.21
C SER A 229 8.77 -36.59 15.89
N GLU A 230 9.89 -36.45 15.20
CA GLU A 230 10.60 -37.38 14.30
C GLU A 230 9.94 -38.69 13.81
N LYS A 231 10.25 -38.94 12.52
CA LYS A 231 10.52 -40.23 11.86
C LYS A 231 9.37 -41.23 11.71
N GLY A 232 8.89 -41.29 10.47
CA GLY A 232 8.07 -42.37 9.95
C GLY A 232 8.01 -42.30 8.43
N GLU A 233 9.09 -42.74 7.79
CA GLU A 233 9.13 -43.22 6.41
C GLU A 233 8.11 -44.36 6.27
N LEU A 234 7.13 -44.22 5.37
CA LEU A 234 6.38 -45.30 4.73
C LEU A 234 5.40 -44.73 3.69
N ASP A 235 5.81 -44.89 2.44
CA ASP A 235 5.06 -45.39 1.28
C ASP A 235 3.58 -45.03 1.09
N ASP A 236 3.33 -44.58 -0.14
CA ASP A 236 2.22 -44.94 -1.01
C ASP A 236 0.84 -45.06 -0.36
N THR A 237 0.02 -44.02 -0.58
CA THR A 237 -1.26 -44.27 -1.26
C THR A 237 -1.78 -42.98 -1.88
N SER A 238 -1.96 -43.05 -3.19
CA SER A 238 -2.84 -42.20 -3.97
C SER A 238 -4.25 -42.24 -3.38
N ILE A 239 -5.00 -41.14 -3.53
CA ILE A 239 -6.44 -41.05 -3.84
C ILE A 239 -7.00 -39.69 -3.37
N PHE A 240 -7.65 -38.99 -4.29
CA PHE A 240 -8.28 -37.65 -4.20
C PHE A 240 -7.40 -36.42 -4.45
N SER A 241 -7.04 -36.22 -5.72
CA SER A 241 -7.00 -34.88 -6.31
C SER A 241 -8.15 -34.75 -7.29
N PHE A 242 -9.12 -33.88 -6.96
CA PHE A 242 -10.16 -33.44 -7.88
C PHE A 242 -9.53 -32.43 -8.85
N HIS A 243 -9.23 -32.89 -10.06
CA HIS A 243 -9.10 -32.03 -11.24
C HIS A 243 -10.51 -31.83 -11.82
N PRO A 244 -11.04 -30.60 -11.92
CA PRO A 244 -12.10 -30.32 -12.87
C PRO A 244 -11.41 -30.07 -14.22
N ASP A 245 -11.23 -31.13 -14.99
CA ASP A 245 -10.93 -31.01 -16.41
C ASP A 245 -12.22 -30.75 -17.19
N ASP A 246 -12.04 -29.85 -18.15
CA ASP A 246 -12.90 -29.51 -19.25
C ASP A 246 -13.46 -30.76 -19.98
N GLU A 247 -14.77 -30.76 -20.22
CA GLU A 247 -15.36 -31.47 -21.35
C GLU A 247 -16.27 -30.50 -22.12
N ASP A 248 -15.86 -30.28 -23.36
CA ASP A 248 -16.60 -29.72 -24.48
C ASP A 248 -17.91 -30.49 -24.70
N GLU A 249 -19.00 -29.83 -25.14
CA GLU A 249 -19.83 -30.35 -26.23
C GLU A 249 -20.51 -29.21 -27.00
N GLU A 250 -20.26 -29.25 -28.31
CA GLU A 250 -20.78 -28.43 -29.38
C GLU A 250 -22.28 -28.73 -29.70
N GLU A 251 -22.90 -27.74 -30.32
CA GLU A 251 -23.94 -27.84 -31.35
C GLU A 251 -25.16 -28.77 -31.15
N HIS A 252 -26.34 -28.16 -30.99
CA HIS A 252 -27.46 -28.45 -31.88
C HIS A 252 -28.37 -27.23 -32.08
N ALA A 253 -28.36 -26.71 -33.31
CA ALA A 253 -29.43 -25.90 -33.85
C ALA A 253 -30.70 -26.74 -33.97
N ASN A 254 -31.83 -26.26 -33.46
CA ASN A 254 -33.10 -26.55 -34.12
C ASN A 254 -34.15 -25.48 -33.88
N ALA A 255 -34.86 -25.18 -34.97
CA ALA A 255 -35.85 -24.15 -35.13
C ALA A 255 -37.06 -24.35 -34.20
N THR A 256 -37.63 -23.26 -33.72
CA THR A 256 -39.07 -23.19 -33.42
C THR A 256 -39.58 -21.81 -33.79
N GLU A 257 -40.29 -21.77 -34.90
CA GLU A 257 -41.04 -20.62 -35.40
C GLU A 257 -42.35 -20.42 -34.58
N GLY A 258 -42.50 -19.21 -34.03
CA GLY A 258 -43.76 -18.45 -33.88
C GLY A 258 -44.79 -18.88 -32.81
N PRO A 259 -45.88 -18.10 -32.62
CA PRO A 259 -46.05 -16.66 -32.84
C PRO A 259 -46.73 -15.92 -31.65
N GLY A 260 -46.53 -14.61 -31.55
CA GLY A 260 -47.44 -13.64 -30.91
C GLY A 260 -47.51 -13.64 -29.38
N ASP A 261 -47.21 -12.51 -28.76
CA ASP A 261 -48.29 -11.62 -28.31
C ASP A 261 -47.71 -10.27 -27.89
N GLU A 262 -48.52 -9.25 -28.15
CA GLU A 262 -48.27 -7.84 -27.97
C GLU A 262 -48.27 -7.51 -26.47
N ASN A 263 -47.26 -6.78 -25.99
CA ASN A 263 -47.50 -5.93 -24.83
C ASN A 263 -46.59 -4.69 -24.84
N GLU A 264 -47.24 -3.59 -25.15
CA GLU A 264 -46.80 -2.21 -25.02
C GLU A 264 -46.30 -1.93 -23.59
N HIS A 265 -45.14 -1.32 -23.44
CA HIS A 265 -44.96 -0.34 -22.37
C HIS A 265 -43.89 0.72 -22.70
N VAL A 266 -44.38 1.81 -23.32
CA VAL A 266 -44.14 3.22 -22.99
C VAL A 266 -42.74 3.61 -22.48
N GLU A 267 -41.91 4.09 -23.41
CA GLU A 267 -40.90 5.13 -23.17
C GLU A 267 -41.60 6.51 -23.20
N PRO A 268 -41.39 7.41 -22.23
CA PRO A 268 -41.77 8.80 -22.38
C PRO A 268 -40.61 9.63 -22.97
N ASP A 269 -40.87 10.10 -24.19
CA ASP A 269 -40.10 11.09 -24.92
C ASP A 269 -40.23 12.50 -24.29
N GLU A 270 -39.12 13.24 -24.42
CA GLU A 270 -38.98 14.69 -24.64
C GLU A 270 -39.86 15.71 -23.89
N SER A 271 -39.18 16.65 -23.22
CA SER A 271 -39.58 18.07 -23.21
C SER A 271 -38.37 19.01 -23.12
N ASP A 272 -38.06 19.62 -24.26
CA ASP A 272 -37.90 21.06 -24.46
C ASP A 272 -37.14 21.90 -23.42
N THR A 273 -35.95 22.39 -23.80
CA THR A 273 -35.63 23.82 -23.56
C THR A 273 -34.53 24.32 -24.52
N PRO A 274 -34.63 25.58 -25.02
CA PRO A 274 -34.08 25.98 -26.32
C PRO A 274 -32.72 26.68 -26.26
N LEU A 275 -31.96 26.54 -27.33
CA LEU A 275 -30.80 27.37 -27.68
C LEU A 275 -31.23 28.78 -28.13
N PRO A 276 -30.41 29.79 -27.83
CA PRO A 276 -30.23 30.92 -28.73
C PRO A 276 -28.74 31.21 -29.06
N LEU A 277 -28.43 31.13 -30.36
CA LEU A 277 -27.63 32.00 -31.27
C LEU A 277 -26.76 33.16 -30.66
N PRO A 278 -25.94 33.88 -31.46
CA PRO A 278 -24.87 33.49 -32.39
C PRO A 278 -23.57 34.33 -32.19
N LEU A 279 -22.54 34.06 -32.99
CA LEU A 279 -21.29 34.82 -33.17
C LEU A 279 -21.46 36.34 -33.36
N PRO A 280 -20.45 37.16 -32.99
CA PRO A 280 -20.17 38.42 -33.68
C PRO A 280 -18.98 38.26 -34.63
N VAL A 281 -19.30 38.37 -35.92
CA VAL A 281 -18.36 38.69 -37.01
C VAL A 281 -18.13 40.20 -36.98
N HIS A 282 -16.88 40.63 -36.81
CA HIS A 282 -16.46 41.96 -37.28
C HIS A 282 -15.24 41.82 -38.18
N ALA A 283 -15.48 42.11 -39.45
CA ALA A 283 -14.48 42.40 -40.47
C ALA A 283 -14.05 43.87 -40.39
N ALA A 284 -12.74 44.10 -40.54
CA ALA A 284 -12.10 45.28 -41.14
C ALA A 284 -10.59 44.92 -41.18
N GLU A 285 -10.04 44.40 -42.28
CA GLU A 285 -9.56 45.12 -43.47
C GLU A 285 -8.66 46.34 -43.20
N HIS A 286 -7.58 46.41 -44.00
CA HIS A 286 -6.46 47.36 -44.05
C HIS A 286 -5.27 47.00 -43.12
N LEU A 287 -4.01 46.92 -43.56
CA LEU A 287 -3.36 47.35 -44.79
C LEU A 287 -2.03 46.60 -44.96
N ARG A 288 -1.70 46.30 -46.21
CA ARG A 288 -0.43 45.81 -46.75
C ARG A 288 0.80 46.54 -46.18
N LYS A 289 1.85 45.78 -45.81
CA LYS A 289 3.21 46.06 -46.32
C LYS A 289 4.08 44.81 -46.33
N ALA A 290 4.49 44.47 -47.53
CA ALA A 290 5.39 43.39 -47.88
C ALA A 290 6.86 43.84 -47.83
N SER A 291 7.74 42.84 -47.84
CA SER A 291 9.20 42.81 -48.14
C SER A 291 10.15 42.74 -46.92
N PRO A 292 11.36 42.15 -47.09
CA PRO A 292 11.64 40.78 -47.58
C PRO A 292 12.75 40.09 -46.75
N PRO A 293 12.98 38.77 -46.89
CA PRO A 293 14.25 38.12 -46.54
C PRO A 293 15.03 37.71 -47.82
N PRO A 294 16.23 37.10 -47.71
CA PRO A 294 17.50 37.65 -47.27
C PRO A 294 18.55 37.58 -48.41
N ALA A 295 19.68 38.27 -48.28
CA ALA A 295 20.81 38.16 -49.22
C ALA A 295 22.14 37.85 -48.50
N PRO A 296 23.09 37.19 -49.20
CA PRO A 296 24.01 36.23 -48.60
C PRO A 296 25.44 36.78 -48.49
N VAL A 297 26.21 36.27 -47.53
CA VAL A 297 27.68 36.27 -47.63
C VAL A 297 28.20 34.94 -47.10
N ALA A 298 28.60 34.08 -48.05
CA ALA A 298 29.54 33.00 -47.81
C ALA A 298 30.90 33.58 -47.41
N THR A 299 31.70 32.87 -46.61
CA THR A 299 32.88 32.09 -47.10
C THR A 299 33.73 31.63 -45.90
N ALA A 300 34.22 30.38 -46.02
CA ALA A 300 35.49 29.86 -45.50
C ALA A 300 35.63 29.43 -44.02
N MET A 301 35.48 28.11 -43.84
CA MET A 301 36.56 27.17 -43.44
C MET A 301 37.54 27.59 -42.34
N ASN A 302 37.54 26.83 -41.23
CA ASN A 302 38.61 25.91 -40.81
C ASN A 302 38.37 25.43 -39.36
N ARG A 303 38.13 24.12 -39.18
CA ARG A 303 39.08 23.12 -38.64
C ARG A 303 39.39 23.26 -37.14
N SER A 304 38.94 22.22 -36.41
CA SER A 304 39.63 21.51 -35.33
C SER A 304 40.25 22.31 -34.19
N GLY A 305 39.79 22.07 -32.97
CA GLY A 305 40.52 22.54 -31.80
C GLY A 305 39.81 22.29 -30.48
N ASP A 306 39.63 21.01 -30.16
CA ASP A 306 39.45 20.53 -28.80
C ASP A 306 40.51 21.17 -27.88
N ARG A 307 40.10 22.00 -26.91
CA ARG A 307 40.95 22.45 -25.81
C ARG A 307 40.10 22.91 -24.64
N SER A 308 39.88 21.93 -23.77
CA SER A 308 39.60 22.05 -22.35
C SER A 308 40.17 23.30 -21.68
N SER A 309 39.26 24.07 -21.10
CA SER A 309 39.36 24.81 -19.84
C SER A 309 40.69 24.70 -19.06
N LEU A 310 41.43 25.80 -19.02
CA LEU A 310 42.27 26.19 -17.89
C LEU A 310 42.05 27.69 -17.61
N PRO A 311 41.79 28.08 -16.36
CA PRO A 311 41.57 29.49 -16.01
C PRO A 311 42.90 30.25 -16.06
N ALA A 312 42.93 31.31 -16.85
CA ALA A 312 44.05 32.23 -16.94
C ALA A 312 44.29 32.89 -15.59
N LYS A 313 45.51 32.68 -15.06
CA LYS A 313 46.10 33.47 -13.98
C LYS A 313 46.12 34.94 -14.43
N LEU A 314 45.22 35.73 -13.83
CA LEU A 314 45.25 37.19 -13.83
C LEU A 314 46.59 37.62 -13.24
N ARG A 315 47.46 38.13 -14.11
CA ARG A 315 48.74 38.72 -13.76
C ARG A 315 48.45 40.08 -13.12
N LEU A 316 48.51 40.08 -11.80
CA LEU A 316 48.35 41.22 -10.90
C LEU A 316 49.65 42.04 -10.88
N GLU A 317 49.98 42.69 -12.00
CA GLU A 317 51.18 43.52 -12.16
C GLU A 317 50.78 44.70 -13.05
N ASP A 318 50.00 45.64 -12.50
CA ASP A 318 49.77 47.00 -13.00
C ASP A 318 48.57 47.57 -12.23
N MET A 319 48.78 48.23 -11.08
CA MET A 319 47.85 49.22 -10.50
C MET A 319 48.24 49.78 -9.11
N LEU A 320 49.51 49.76 -8.69
CA LEU A 320 49.95 50.52 -7.51
C LEU A 320 51.34 51.13 -7.71
N SER A 321 51.42 52.29 -8.36
CA SER A 321 52.56 53.20 -8.25
C SER A 321 52.05 54.63 -8.07
N TYR A 322 51.61 54.91 -6.85
CA TYR A 322 51.48 56.26 -6.29
C TYR A 322 52.31 56.26 -5.01
N GLY A 323 53.27 57.18 -4.92
CA GLY A 323 54.04 57.41 -3.70
C GLY A 323 55.50 57.69 -3.96
N GLY A 324 55.76 58.83 -4.60
CA GLY A 324 57.11 59.34 -4.76
C GLY A 324 57.77 59.63 -3.42
N VAL A 325 59.03 59.23 -3.30
CA VAL A 325 60.00 59.91 -2.45
C VAL A 325 61.26 60.07 -3.26
N SER A 326 61.47 61.31 -3.68
CA SER A 326 62.75 61.96 -3.93
C SER A 326 63.94 61.24 -3.28
N MET A 327 64.86 60.72 -4.08
CA MET A 327 66.29 60.85 -3.80
C MET A 327 67.08 60.92 -5.11
N ALA A 328 68.04 61.82 -5.08
CA ALA A 328 68.90 62.27 -6.15
C ALA A 328 69.62 61.15 -6.92
N SER A 329 69.63 61.28 -8.24
CA SER A 329 70.75 60.79 -9.07
C SER A 329 70.99 61.77 -10.20
N SER A 330 71.80 62.77 -9.84
CA SER A 330 72.46 63.70 -10.74
C SER A 330 73.48 62.92 -11.59
N LEU A 331 73.14 62.63 -12.84
CA LEU A 331 74.09 62.28 -13.89
C LEU A 331 73.81 63.15 -15.11
N ARG A 332 74.22 64.42 -15.01
CA ARG A 332 74.47 65.27 -16.17
C ARG A 332 75.89 65.03 -16.66
N THR A 333 76.02 64.11 -17.59
CA THR A 333 77.04 64.15 -18.64
C THR A 333 76.53 65.10 -19.73
N SER A 334 77.06 66.31 -19.78
CA SER A 334 77.00 67.13 -21.00
C SER A 334 78.29 67.92 -21.12
N ALA A 335 79.08 67.48 -22.09
CA ALA A 335 80.31 68.07 -22.54
C ALA A 335 80.18 69.59 -22.77
N SER A 336 81.03 70.33 -22.08
CA SER A 336 81.36 71.72 -22.37
C SER A 336 82.26 71.76 -23.61
N ALA A 337 81.65 71.74 -24.80
CA ALA A 337 82.32 72.11 -26.03
C ALA A 337 82.32 73.65 -26.14
N LEU A 338 83.53 74.20 -26.08
CA LEU A 338 83.87 75.60 -26.33
C LEU A 338 83.29 76.08 -27.67
N PRO A 339 82.57 77.21 -27.75
CA PRO A 339 82.47 77.97 -28.98
C PRO A 339 83.71 78.89 -29.13
N PRO A 340 84.39 78.89 -30.29
CA PRO A 340 85.52 79.77 -30.51
C PRO A 340 85.08 81.23 -30.59
N LYS A 341 85.82 82.10 -29.88
CA LYS A 341 85.80 83.56 -30.07
C LYS A 341 86.08 83.87 -31.54
N ARG A 342 85.06 84.24 -32.30
CA ARG A 342 85.21 84.87 -33.62
C ARG A 342 84.99 86.36 -33.46
N LEU A 343 86.10 87.11 -33.44
CA LEU A 343 86.15 88.56 -33.57
C LEU A 343 85.50 88.92 -34.92
N GLN A 344 84.32 89.55 -34.87
CA GLN A 344 83.73 90.23 -36.02
C GLN A 344 84.01 91.74 -35.89
N PRO A 345 84.58 92.38 -36.93
CA PRO A 345 84.82 93.81 -36.94
C PRO A 345 83.48 94.53 -37.08
N GLN A 346 83.16 95.44 -36.14
CA GLN A 346 82.06 96.37 -36.33
C GLN A 346 82.41 97.36 -37.45
N PRO A 347 81.58 97.49 -38.50
CA PRO A 347 81.68 98.63 -39.39
C PRO A 347 81.28 99.92 -38.64
N LEU A 348 82.08 100.97 -38.82
CA LEU A 348 81.83 102.33 -38.36
C LEU A 348 80.66 102.94 -39.16
N LEU A 349 79.45 102.47 -38.88
CA LEU A 349 78.21 103.14 -39.28
C LEU A 349 77.99 104.37 -38.39
N GLY A 350 77.59 105.49 -39.00
CA GLY A 350 77.35 106.76 -38.33
C GLY A 350 76.37 106.61 -37.16
N ALA A 351 76.56 107.41 -36.10
CA ALA A 351 75.79 107.31 -34.86
C ALA A 351 74.26 107.37 -35.04
N THR A 352 73.77 108.05 -36.08
CA THR A 352 72.36 108.15 -36.44
C THR A 352 71.80 106.85 -37.01
N GLU A 353 72.56 106.13 -37.84
CA GLU A 353 72.14 104.87 -38.45
C GLU A 353 72.11 103.73 -37.43
N ARG A 354 73.05 103.72 -36.48
CA ARG A 354 73.03 102.79 -35.33
C ARG A 354 71.77 102.99 -34.47
N LEU A 355 71.31 104.23 -34.31
CA LEU A 355 70.06 104.53 -33.59
C LEU A 355 68.83 104.02 -34.35
N HIS A 356 68.76 104.23 -35.68
CA HIS A 356 67.68 103.69 -36.50
C HIS A 356 67.66 102.15 -36.52
N GLN A 357 68.83 101.51 -36.63
CA GLN A 357 68.96 100.06 -36.54
C GLN A 357 68.57 99.53 -35.16
N ALA A 358 68.94 100.22 -34.07
CA ALA A 358 68.52 99.86 -32.72
C ALA A 358 67.00 99.98 -32.53
N ARG A 359 66.38 101.06 -33.04
CA ARG A 359 64.93 101.24 -33.02
C ARG A 359 64.19 100.17 -33.83
N TYR A 360 64.66 99.87 -35.05
CA TYR A 360 64.08 98.81 -35.87
C TYR A 360 64.21 97.44 -35.21
N LYS A 361 65.38 97.13 -34.62
CA LYS A 361 65.59 95.89 -33.84
C LYS A 361 64.66 95.82 -32.63
N ALA A 362 64.42 96.92 -31.92
CA ALA A 362 63.49 96.98 -30.80
C ALA A 362 62.04 96.70 -31.24
N VAL A 363 61.57 97.35 -32.32
CA VAL A 363 60.22 97.10 -32.88
C VAL A 363 60.08 95.65 -33.34
N LEU A 364 61.10 95.10 -34.01
CA LEU A 364 61.09 93.71 -34.43
C LEU A 364 61.09 92.76 -33.22
N SER A 365 61.88 93.04 -32.19
CA SER A 365 61.89 92.24 -30.97
C SER A 365 60.54 92.30 -30.27
N ASP A 366 59.91 93.47 -30.17
CA ASP A 366 58.58 93.63 -29.55
C ASP A 366 57.52 92.88 -30.33
N HIS A 367 57.57 92.93 -31.67
CA HIS A 367 56.68 92.16 -32.52
C HIS A 367 56.87 90.64 -32.34
N VAL A 368 58.12 90.17 -32.28
CA VAL A 368 58.43 88.75 -32.00
C VAL A 368 57.96 88.33 -30.61
N HIS A 369 58.14 89.17 -29.59
CA HIS A 369 57.61 88.89 -28.25
C HIS A 369 56.08 88.86 -28.24
N SER A 370 55.41 89.76 -28.96
CA SER A 370 53.96 89.76 -29.13
C SER A 370 53.47 88.48 -29.83
N LEU A 371 54.17 88.02 -30.88
CA LEU A 371 53.84 86.76 -31.56
C LEU A 371 54.02 85.56 -30.65
N ARG A 372 55.15 85.47 -29.93
CA ARG A 372 55.38 84.40 -28.93
C ARG A 372 54.35 84.41 -27.82
N HIS A 373 53.95 85.59 -27.36
CA HIS A 373 52.92 85.72 -26.34
C HIS A 373 51.55 85.26 -26.86
N ARG A 374 51.21 85.61 -28.10
CA ARG A 374 49.98 85.13 -28.75
C ARG A 374 49.99 83.62 -28.96
N GLU A 375 51.09 83.07 -29.47
CA GLU A 375 51.29 81.62 -29.64
C GLU A 375 51.18 80.90 -28.30
N LYS A 376 51.80 81.43 -27.23
CA LYS A 376 51.65 80.90 -25.87
C LYS A 376 50.20 80.93 -25.41
N GLN A 377 49.47 82.04 -25.62
CA GLN A 377 48.06 82.12 -25.27
C GLN A 377 47.19 81.14 -26.06
N GLU A 378 47.48 80.92 -27.33
CA GLU A 378 46.78 79.94 -28.18
C GLU A 378 47.10 78.51 -27.70
N HIS A 379 48.35 78.20 -27.38
CA HIS A 379 48.73 76.93 -26.73
C HIS A 379 48.03 76.73 -25.38
N ASP A 380 47.95 77.75 -24.53
CA ASP A 380 47.26 77.67 -23.24
C ASP A 380 45.74 77.49 -23.42
N ARG A 381 45.15 78.05 -24.49
CA ARG A 381 43.74 77.82 -24.86
C ARG A 381 43.52 76.39 -25.36
N LEU A 382 44.38 75.91 -26.26
CA LEU A 382 44.32 74.53 -26.77
C LEU A 382 44.55 73.50 -25.66
N GLY A 383 45.50 73.76 -24.76
CA GLY A 383 45.77 72.91 -23.60
C GLY A 383 44.56 72.79 -22.66
N ARG A 384 43.88 73.91 -22.37
CA ARG A 384 42.63 73.89 -21.59
C ARG A 384 41.50 73.17 -22.32
N ALA A 385 41.35 73.37 -23.62
CA ALA A 385 40.34 72.67 -24.42
C ALA A 385 40.57 71.14 -24.42
N LEU A 386 41.83 70.70 -24.55
CA LEU A 386 42.21 69.29 -24.47
C LEU A 386 41.89 68.70 -23.08
N GLN A 387 42.23 69.41 -22.00
CA GLN A 387 41.92 68.98 -20.63
C GLN A 387 40.40 68.88 -20.40
N GLN A 388 39.62 69.86 -20.88
CA GLN A 388 38.16 69.83 -20.82
C GLN A 388 37.59 68.65 -21.62
N GLN A 389 38.15 68.35 -22.80
CA GLN A 389 37.76 67.19 -23.59
C GLN A 389 38.06 65.88 -22.85
N GLN A 390 39.25 65.74 -22.27
CA GLN A 390 39.62 64.55 -21.48
C GLN A 390 38.73 64.37 -20.25
N HIS A 391 38.43 65.46 -19.53
CA HIS A 391 37.49 65.44 -18.41
C HIS A 391 36.09 65.02 -18.86
N THR A 392 35.59 65.57 -19.98
CA THR A 392 34.28 65.21 -20.53
C THR A 392 34.23 63.72 -20.89
N GLN A 393 35.26 63.19 -21.55
CA GLN A 393 35.37 61.76 -21.85
C GLN A 393 35.47 60.90 -20.58
N GLN A 394 36.13 61.38 -19.52
CA GLN A 394 36.17 60.68 -18.24
C GLN A 394 34.79 60.64 -17.58
N VAL A 395 34.05 61.75 -17.58
CA VAL A 395 32.67 61.82 -17.08
C VAL A 395 31.75 60.90 -17.87
N GLU A 396 31.87 60.88 -19.20
CA GLU A 396 31.10 59.97 -20.07
C GLU A 396 31.42 58.51 -19.79
N ARG A 397 32.70 58.15 -19.58
CA ARG A 397 33.10 56.79 -19.18
C ARG A 397 32.49 56.40 -17.84
N ILE A 398 32.54 57.26 -16.83
CA ILE A 398 31.93 57.01 -15.51
C ILE A 398 30.41 56.85 -15.65
N ARG A 399 29.77 57.69 -16.47
CA ARG A 399 28.33 57.61 -16.74
C ARG A 399 27.96 56.28 -17.43
N ALA A 400 28.71 55.88 -18.45
CA ALA A 400 28.49 54.61 -19.15
C ALA A 400 28.65 53.40 -18.22
N ILE A 401 29.67 53.40 -17.36
CA ILE A 401 29.88 52.36 -16.34
C ILE A 401 28.69 52.31 -15.37
N LYS A 402 28.20 53.46 -14.91
CA LYS A 402 27.04 53.53 -14.01
C LYS A 402 25.77 52.97 -14.64
N ILE A 403 25.48 53.36 -15.89
CA ILE A 403 24.33 52.83 -16.65
C ILE A 403 24.45 51.31 -16.83
N HIS A 404 25.64 50.81 -17.18
CA HIS A 404 25.86 49.38 -17.33
C HIS A 404 25.63 48.62 -16.00
N HIS A 405 26.13 49.13 -14.88
CA HIS A 405 25.85 48.54 -13.56
C HIS A 405 24.37 48.59 -13.17
N GLU A 406 23.66 49.65 -13.53
CA GLU A 406 22.23 49.77 -13.30
C GLU A 406 21.43 48.74 -14.11
N LEU A 407 21.69 48.63 -15.41
CA LEU A 407 21.08 47.61 -16.27
C LEU A 407 21.39 46.19 -15.81
N ARG A 408 22.62 45.94 -15.34
CA ARG A 408 22.99 44.64 -14.76
C ARG A 408 22.18 44.34 -13.50
N ARG A 409 21.99 45.32 -12.61
CA ARG A 409 21.15 45.15 -11.41
C ARG A 409 19.69 44.91 -11.76
N GLN A 410 19.14 45.64 -12.73
CA GLN A 410 17.76 45.43 -13.22
C GLN A 410 17.57 44.04 -13.82
N ARG A 411 18.54 43.56 -14.60
CA ARG A 411 18.48 42.19 -15.15
C ARG A 411 18.52 41.13 -14.04
N ILE A 412 19.36 41.34 -13.02
CA ILE A 412 19.42 40.43 -11.87
C ILE A 412 18.11 40.46 -11.08
N SER A 413 17.53 41.65 -10.82
CA SER A 413 16.26 41.75 -10.10
C SER A 413 15.12 41.10 -10.86
N LEU A 414 15.00 41.35 -12.18
CA LEU A 414 14.00 40.69 -13.03
C LEU A 414 14.16 39.17 -13.03
N GLY A 415 15.40 38.67 -13.11
CA GLY A 415 15.67 37.24 -13.03
C GLY A 415 15.31 36.62 -11.67
N LEU A 416 15.49 37.36 -10.57
CA LEU A 416 15.07 36.91 -9.24
C LEU A 416 13.55 36.92 -9.09
N ASP A 417 12.85 37.93 -9.61
CA ASP A 417 11.40 38.00 -9.54
C ASP A 417 10.73 36.92 -10.41
N GLN A 418 11.29 36.64 -11.60
CA GLN A 418 10.85 35.51 -12.41
C GLN A 418 11.00 34.18 -11.67
N LYS A 419 12.16 33.94 -11.02
CA LYS A 419 12.38 32.73 -10.21
C LYS A 419 11.40 32.62 -9.04
N ARG A 420 11.06 33.73 -8.38
CA ARG A 420 10.03 33.73 -7.31
C ARG A 420 8.64 33.38 -7.82
N VAL A 421 8.29 33.81 -9.03
CA VAL A 421 7.01 33.46 -9.66
C VAL A 421 6.98 31.98 -10.03
N GLU A 422 8.06 31.46 -10.63
CA GLU A 422 8.21 30.04 -10.95
C GLU A 422 8.16 29.16 -9.68
N GLU A 423 8.85 29.56 -8.61
CA GLU A 423 8.81 28.88 -7.31
C GLU A 423 7.40 28.89 -6.71
N LYS A 424 6.69 30.04 -6.78
CA LYS A 424 5.30 30.13 -6.31
C LYS A 424 4.38 29.21 -7.13
N HIS A 425 4.56 29.15 -8.44
CA HIS A 425 3.78 28.27 -9.30
C HIS A 425 4.08 26.79 -8.99
N LEU A 426 5.35 26.42 -8.84
CA LEU A 426 5.75 25.07 -8.45
C LEU A 426 5.12 24.68 -7.11
N LYS A 427 5.18 25.58 -6.11
CA LYS A 427 4.55 25.35 -4.81
C LYS A 427 3.04 25.11 -4.94
N GLN A 428 2.34 25.92 -5.73
CA GLN A 428 0.91 25.73 -5.99
C GLN A 428 0.60 24.39 -6.66
N THR A 429 1.42 23.96 -7.63
CA THR A 429 1.25 22.66 -8.28
C THR A 429 1.49 21.49 -7.32
N MET A 430 2.50 21.60 -6.45
CA MET A 430 2.77 20.58 -5.43
C MET A 430 1.65 20.52 -4.38
N ASP A 431 1.16 21.67 -3.92
CA ASP A 431 0.04 21.73 -2.97
C ASP A 431 -1.23 21.10 -3.58
N SER A 432 -1.52 21.35 -4.86
CA SER A 432 -2.63 20.73 -5.58
C SER A 432 -2.48 19.22 -5.76
N LEU A 433 -1.27 18.73 -6.08
CA LEU A 433 -0.99 17.29 -6.17
C LEU A 433 -1.17 16.60 -4.81
N LEU A 434 -0.70 17.23 -3.73
CA LEU A 434 -0.89 16.72 -2.37
C LEU A 434 -2.37 16.69 -1.96
N GLU A 435 -3.16 17.66 -2.41
CA GLU A 435 -4.60 17.69 -2.15
C GLU A 435 -5.33 16.56 -2.88
N MET A 436 -5.02 16.32 -4.15
CA MET A 436 -5.55 15.17 -4.90
C MET A 436 -5.16 13.83 -4.28
N GLU A 437 -3.92 13.70 -3.81
CA GLU A 437 -3.47 12.45 -3.15
C GLU A 437 -4.18 12.22 -1.82
N ARG A 438 -4.40 13.28 -1.03
CA ARG A 438 -5.21 13.21 0.20
C ARG A 438 -6.65 12.81 -0.09
N GLU A 439 -7.24 13.34 -1.15
CA GLU A 439 -8.60 13.00 -1.56
C GLU A 439 -8.68 11.54 -2.05
N ARG A 440 -7.69 11.07 -2.81
CA ARG A 440 -7.60 9.67 -3.23
C ARG A 440 -7.53 8.72 -2.02
N VAL A 441 -6.63 8.98 -1.08
CA VAL A 441 -6.49 8.15 0.14
C VAL A 441 -7.79 8.16 0.95
N ARG A 442 -8.49 9.29 0.99
CA ARG A 442 -9.80 9.39 1.63
C ARG A 442 -10.85 8.53 0.92
N GLN A 443 -10.91 8.57 -0.41
CA GLN A 443 -11.83 7.73 -1.20
C GLN A 443 -11.53 6.23 -1.02
N GLU A 444 -10.26 5.83 -0.99
CA GLU A 444 -9.86 4.44 -0.71
C GLU A 444 -10.27 4.01 0.72
N HIS A 445 -10.13 4.89 1.71
CA HIS A 445 -10.63 4.63 3.06
C HIS A 445 -12.17 4.52 3.09
N GLU A 446 -12.88 5.40 2.40
CA GLU A 446 -14.36 5.34 2.33
C GLU A 446 -14.83 4.06 1.64
N ALA A 447 -14.15 3.62 0.57
CA ALA A 447 -14.43 2.37 -0.14
C ALA A 447 -14.16 1.13 0.72
N THR A 448 -13.02 1.08 1.43
CA THR A 448 -12.70 -0.03 2.34
C THR A 448 -13.65 -0.08 3.54
N ALA A 449 -14.05 1.06 4.09
CA ALA A 449 -15.06 1.13 5.14
C ALA A 449 -16.43 0.64 4.65
N ALA A 450 -16.83 1.00 3.43
CA ALA A 450 -18.06 0.51 2.81
C ALA A 450 -18.00 -1.02 2.59
N ALA A 451 -16.88 -1.55 2.09
CA ALA A 451 -16.69 -2.99 1.91
C ALA A 451 -16.71 -3.77 3.24
N LEU A 452 -16.13 -3.23 4.30
CA LEU A 452 -16.22 -3.84 5.63
C LEU A 452 -17.67 -3.85 6.14
N HIS A 453 -18.43 -2.78 5.89
CA HIS A 453 -19.83 -2.71 6.28
C HIS A 453 -20.70 -3.72 5.51
N THR A 454 -20.47 -3.92 4.21
CA THR A 454 -21.19 -4.96 3.43
C THR A 454 -20.86 -6.36 3.93
N ILE A 455 -19.57 -6.66 4.17
CA ILE A 455 -19.15 -7.93 4.76
C ILE A 455 -19.84 -8.17 6.10
N GLN A 456 -19.88 -7.18 6.99
CA GLN A 456 -20.58 -7.28 8.28
C GLN A 456 -22.09 -7.52 8.13
N GLN A 457 -22.74 -6.84 7.17
CA GLN A 457 -24.15 -7.07 6.87
C GLN A 457 -24.40 -8.49 6.37
N ASP A 458 -23.53 -9.01 5.51
CA ASP A 458 -23.67 -10.37 4.99
C ASP A 458 -23.39 -11.43 6.05
N HIS A 459 -22.45 -11.20 6.96
CA HIS A 459 -22.28 -12.05 8.15
C HIS A 459 -23.55 -12.06 9.01
N LYS A 460 -24.16 -10.90 9.29
CA LYS A 460 -25.42 -10.82 10.04
C LYS A 460 -26.57 -11.56 9.34
N LYS A 461 -26.67 -11.46 8.01
CA LYS A 461 -27.67 -12.20 7.22
C LYS A 461 -27.43 -13.71 7.30
N LYS A 462 -26.18 -14.16 7.20
CA LYS A 462 -25.81 -15.58 7.33
C LYS A 462 -26.12 -16.11 8.73
N GLU A 463 -25.82 -15.35 9.77
CA GLU A 463 -26.17 -15.69 11.16
C GLU A 463 -27.68 -15.83 11.32
N ALA A 464 -28.46 -14.85 10.86
CA ALA A 464 -29.93 -14.92 10.91
C ALA A 464 -30.47 -16.12 10.11
N ALA A 465 -29.91 -16.43 8.94
CA ALA A 465 -30.30 -17.60 8.16
C ALA A 465 -30.02 -18.91 8.91
N LEU A 466 -28.85 -19.03 9.56
CA LEU A 466 -28.52 -20.20 10.38
C LEU A 466 -29.47 -20.32 11.59
N GLU A 467 -29.78 -19.22 12.27
CA GLU A 467 -30.75 -19.21 13.37
C GLU A 467 -32.12 -19.70 12.91
N THR A 468 -32.62 -19.23 11.77
CA THR A 468 -33.90 -19.69 11.22
C THR A 468 -33.88 -21.17 10.82
N PHE A 469 -32.76 -21.65 10.26
CA PHE A 469 -32.58 -23.05 9.91
C PHE A 469 -32.63 -23.97 11.14
N TYR A 470 -31.90 -23.62 12.21
CA TYR A 470 -31.92 -24.40 13.46
C TYR A 470 -33.27 -24.30 14.17
N ALA A 471 -33.93 -23.14 14.15
CA ALA A 471 -35.28 -23.00 14.67
C ALA A 471 -36.26 -23.96 13.96
N HIS A 472 -36.19 -24.03 12.63
CA HIS A 472 -36.99 -24.96 11.83
C HIS A 472 -36.66 -26.43 12.11
N GLN A 473 -35.37 -26.79 12.24
CA GLN A 473 -34.99 -28.16 12.63
C GLN A 473 -35.54 -28.55 14.00
N MET A 474 -35.48 -27.63 14.97
CA MET A 474 -36.06 -27.85 16.29
C MET A 474 -37.58 -28.01 16.25
N GLU A 475 -38.27 -27.26 15.40
CA GLU A 475 -39.71 -27.36 15.19
C GLU A 475 -40.07 -28.71 14.56
N LEU A 476 -39.35 -29.14 13.52
CA LEU A 476 -39.54 -30.46 12.90
C LEU A 476 -39.34 -31.60 13.92
N ALA A 477 -38.31 -31.51 14.76
CA ALA A 477 -38.05 -32.51 15.80
C ALA A 477 -39.16 -32.52 16.88
N LYS A 478 -39.71 -31.35 17.24
CA LYS A 478 -40.87 -31.26 18.13
C LYS A 478 -42.10 -31.90 17.49
N GLU A 479 -42.37 -31.60 16.22
CA GLU A 479 -43.50 -32.16 15.48
C GLU A 479 -43.39 -33.69 15.36
N GLN A 480 -42.20 -34.22 15.05
CA GLN A 480 -41.96 -35.67 15.04
C GLN A 480 -42.23 -36.30 16.41
N ARG A 481 -41.76 -35.68 17.49
CA ARG A 481 -42.02 -36.16 18.85
C ARG A 481 -43.51 -36.12 19.21
N GLU A 482 -44.23 -35.09 18.79
CA GLU A 482 -45.68 -34.97 18.98
C GLU A 482 -46.44 -36.04 18.21
N ARG A 483 -46.05 -36.31 16.95
CA ARG A 483 -46.60 -37.41 16.14
C ARG A 483 -46.34 -38.76 16.79
N GLU A 484 -45.13 -39.04 17.25
CA GLU A 484 -44.81 -40.29 17.97
C GLU A 484 -45.63 -40.47 19.24
N VAL A 485 -45.83 -39.40 20.02
CA VAL A 485 -46.68 -39.44 21.23
C VAL A 485 -48.13 -39.70 20.84
N HIS A 486 -48.63 -39.08 19.78
CA HIS A 486 -49.97 -39.32 19.25
C HIS A 486 -50.14 -40.77 18.80
N ASP A 487 -49.21 -41.31 18.01
CA ASP A 487 -49.24 -42.69 17.53
C ASP A 487 -49.17 -43.71 18.67
N ARG A 488 -48.32 -43.46 19.68
CA ARG A 488 -48.28 -44.28 20.91
C ARG A 488 -49.63 -44.25 21.65
N SER A 489 -50.27 -43.09 21.73
CA SER A 489 -51.59 -42.96 22.37
C SER A 489 -52.69 -43.72 21.61
N LEU A 490 -52.65 -43.70 20.27
CA LEU A 490 -53.55 -44.45 19.41
C LEU A 490 -53.33 -45.97 19.54
N LEU A 491 -52.07 -46.41 19.55
CA LEU A 491 -51.72 -47.81 19.76
C LEU A 491 -52.14 -48.29 21.15
N GLU A 492 -51.90 -47.51 22.21
CA GLU A 492 -52.38 -47.83 23.56
C GLU A 492 -53.91 -47.94 23.59
N HIS A 493 -54.62 -47.03 22.93
CA HIS A 493 -56.08 -47.07 22.84
C HIS A 493 -56.56 -48.32 22.09
N ALA A 494 -55.95 -48.66 20.96
CA ALA A 494 -56.24 -49.86 20.19
C ALA A 494 -55.95 -51.14 21.00
N HIS A 495 -54.83 -51.20 21.73
CA HIS A 495 -54.50 -52.31 22.63
C HIS A 495 -55.51 -52.44 23.77
N ARG A 496 -55.96 -51.32 24.37
CA ARG A 496 -57.00 -51.33 25.40
C ARG A 496 -58.31 -51.90 24.84
N LEU A 497 -58.78 -51.40 23.70
CA LEU A 497 -59.99 -51.90 23.04
C LEU A 497 -59.90 -53.39 22.65
N ALA A 498 -58.76 -53.83 22.11
CA ALA A 498 -58.51 -55.23 21.77
C ALA A 498 -58.52 -56.12 23.01
N SER A 499 -57.86 -55.69 24.10
CA SER A 499 -57.85 -56.41 25.37
C SER A 499 -59.25 -56.49 26.00
N GLU A 500 -60.03 -55.42 25.90
CA GLU A 500 -61.42 -55.37 26.37
C GLU A 500 -62.32 -56.30 25.56
N LYS A 501 -62.16 -56.34 24.24
CA LYS A 501 -62.89 -57.26 23.35
C LYS A 501 -62.57 -58.73 23.69
N LEU A 502 -61.31 -59.07 23.89
CA LEU A 502 -60.90 -60.42 24.31
C LEU A 502 -61.46 -60.79 25.68
N LEU A 503 -61.51 -59.85 26.63
CA LEU A 503 -62.17 -60.06 27.92
C LEU A 503 -63.69 -60.28 27.77
N ARG A 504 -64.36 -59.57 26.85
CA ARG A 504 -65.78 -59.82 26.54
C ARG A 504 -65.97 -61.19 25.90
N GLU A 505 -65.16 -61.56 24.93
CA GLU A 505 -65.23 -62.86 24.25
C GLU A 505 -65.00 -64.02 25.20
N THR A 506 -63.99 -63.95 26.09
CA THR A 506 -63.74 -64.98 27.10
C THR A 506 -64.86 -65.09 28.13
N ARG A 507 -65.51 -63.97 28.51
CA ARG A 507 -66.73 -63.99 29.35
C ARG A 507 -67.88 -64.69 28.63
N LEU A 508 -68.12 -64.35 27.36
CA LEU A 508 -69.16 -64.98 26.54
C LEU A 508 -68.89 -66.46 26.31
N GLN A 509 -67.64 -66.87 26.10
CA GLN A 509 -67.24 -68.28 26.00
C GLN A 509 -67.56 -69.03 27.30
N ARG A 510 -67.18 -68.49 28.46
CA ARG A 510 -67.51 -69.09 29.77
C ARG A 510 -69.01 -69.15 30.02
N GLU A 511 -69.75 -68.12 29.63
CA GLU A 511 -71.21 -68.11 29.75
C GLU A 511 -71.84 -69.20 28.87
N LYS A 512 -71.38 -69.35 27.62
CA LYS A 512 -71.80 -70.45 26.73
C LYS A 512 -71.47 -71.81 27.31
N GLU A 513 -70.25 -72.02 27.81
CA GLU A 513 -69.87 -73.27 28.48
C GLU A 513 -70.76 -73.56 29.68
N LEU A 514 -71.07 -72.56 30.52
CA LEU A 514 -72.00 -72.71 31.64
C LEU A 514 -73.42 -73.04 31.17
N GLN A 515 -73.91 -72.40 30.11
CA GLN A 515 -75.21 -72.69 29.51
C GLN A 515 -75.25 -74.11 28.94
N GLU A 516 -74.20 -74.56 28.26
CA GLU A 516 -74.07 -75.94 27.78
C GLU A 516 -74.07 -76.94 28.93
N ILE A 517 -73.34 -76.67 30.02
CA ILE A 517 -73.35 -77.50 31.23
C ILE A 517 -74.75 -77.52 31.86
N MET A 518 -75.45 -76.39 31.90
CA MET A 518 -76.83 -76.32 32.39
C MET A 518 -77.79 -77.10 31.50
N ALA A 519 -77.67 -76.98 30.18
CA ALA A 519 -78.47 -77.73 29.21
C ALA A 519 -78.19 -79.23 29.31
N GLN A 520 -76.93 -79.64 29.44
CA GLN A 520 -76.55 -81.03 29.71
C GLN A 520 -77.15 -81.55 31.01
N ARG A 521 -77.12 -80.75 32.09
CA ARG A 521 -77.77 -81.09 33.36
C ARG A 521 -79.29 -81.22 33.22
N GLN A 522 -79.94 -80.31 32.51
CA GLN A 522 -81.38 -80.37 32.23
C GLN A 522 -81.72 -81.61 31.39
N HIS A 523 -80.95 -81.90 30.35
CA HIS A 523 -81.12 -83.10 29.54
C HIS A 523 -80.92 -84.37 30.38
N LEU A 524 -79.88 -84.44 31.22
CA LEU A 524 -79.69 -85.55 32.15
C LEU A 524 -80.85 -85.68 33.14
N ALA A 525 -81.38 -84.57 33.66
CA ALA A 525 -82.55 -84.56 34.52
C ALA A 525 -83.80 -85.07 33.78
N GLN A 526 -84.03 -84.65 32.54
CA GLN A 526 -85.11 -85.17 31.68
C GLN A 526 -84.92 -86.66 31.38
N VAL A 527 -83.71 -87.13 31.09
CA VAL A 527 -83.40 -88.55 30.90
C VAL A 527 -83.63 -89.34 32.20
N GLN A 528 -83.30 -88.78 33.36
CA GLN A 528 -83.59 -89.40 34.65
C GLN A 528 -85.09 -89.46 34.91
N GLN A 529 -85.85 -88.40 34.64
CA GLN A 529 -87.31 -88.39 34.71
C GLN A 529 -87.90 -89.44 33.76
N PHE A 530 -87.48 -89.49 32.50
CA PHE A 530 -87.91 -90.49 31.54
C PHE A 530 -87.55 -91.93 31.97
N ARG A 531 -86.38 -92.13 32.61
CA ARG A 531 -86.02 -93.43 33.21
C ARG A 531 -86.87 -93.76 34.43
N GLN A 532 -87.23 -92.78 35.24
CA GLN A 532 -88.12 -92.95 36.39
C GLN A 532 -89.55 -93.25 35.94
N GLU A 533 -90.06 -92.53 34.94
CA GLU A 533 -91.33 -92.81 34.27
C GLU A 533 -91.32 -94.19 33.62
N ARG A 534 -90.30 -94.55 32.83
CA ARG A 534 -90.15 -95.92 32.31
C ARG A 534 -90.03 -96.97 33.41
N ARG A 535 -89.39 -96.66 34.53
CA ARG A 535 -89.33 -97.58 35.69
C ARG A 535 -90.69 -97.72 36.34
N LEU A 536 -91.43 -96.64 36.50
CA LEU A 536 -92.81 -96.65 37.00
C LEU A 536 -93.72 -97.40 36.03
N ASP A 537 -93.62 -97.17 34.73
CA ASP A 537 -94.33 -97.91 33.68
C ASP A 537 -93.93 -99.39 33.67
N ALA A 538 -92.64 -99.71 33.81
CA ALA A 538 -92.17 -101.08 33.96
C ALA A 538 -92.66 -101.71 35.27
N TYR A 539 -92.81 -100.93 36.36
CA TYR A 539 -93.40 -101.38 37.62
C TYR A 539 -94.92 -101.57 37.48
N MET A 540 -95.60 -100.75 36.69
CA MET A 540 -97.03 -100.89 36.34
C MET A 540 -97.28 -102.09 35.41
N VAL A 541 -96.32 -102.41 34.53
CA VAL A 541 -96.33 -103.60 33.67
C VAL A 541 -95.92 -104.86 34.45
N ALA A 542 -94.95 -104.77 35.35
CA ALA A 542 -94.49 -105.87 36.21
C ALA A 542 -95.49 -106.16 37.35
N SER A 543 -96.21 -105.16 37.87
CA SER A 543 -97.29 -105.37 38.86
C SER A 543 -98.55 -106.00 38.24
N LYS A 544 -98.70 -105.98 36.91
CA LYS A 544 -99.72 -106.78 36.20
C LYS A 544 -99.31 -108.24 35.98
N LYS A 545 -98.07 -108.63 36.27
CA LYS A 545 -97.59 -110.01 36.17
C LYS A 545 -96.49 -110.29 37.19
N ALA A 546 -96.84 -110.41 38.47
CA ALA A 546 -95.99 -111.14 39.41
C ALA A 546 -96.73 -111.57 40.69
N THR A 547 -96.84 -112.88 40.85
CA THR A 547 -96.66 -113.58 42.13
C THR A 547 -96.05 -114.94 41.82
N PRO A 548 -95.26 -115.51 42.73
CA PRO A 548 -94.16 -114.92 43.49
C PRO A 548 -92.92 -115.84 43.42
N VAL A 549 -91.88 -115.60 44.24
CA VAL A 549 -91.12 -116.63 45.02
C VAL A 549 -89.62 -116.28 45.20
N LEU A 550 -89.18 -116.43 46.45
CA LEU A 550 -87.83 -116.63 47.04
C LEU A 550 -86.89 -115.46 47.40
N HIS A 551 -86.85 -115.21 48.71
CA HIS A 551 -85.68 -115.20 49.62
C HIS A 551 -84.29 -115.40 49.00
N LEU A 552 -83.33 -114.53 49.35
CA LEU A 552 -82.07 -114.92 50.01
C LEU A 552 -81.20 -113.71 50.41
N ASP A 553 -80.63 -113.83 51.61
CA ASP A 553 -79.52 -113.07 52.18
C ASP A 553 -78.31 -112.97 51.24
N VAL A 554 -77.52 -111.89 51.33
CA VAL A 554 -76.05 -111.94 51.42
C VAL A 554 -75.52 -110.61 51.96
N GLN A 555 -74.83 -110.68 53.09
CA GLN A 555 -73.97 -109.62 53.61
C GLN A 555 -72.81 -109.32 52.66
N LYS A 556 -72.52 -108.05 52.41
CA LYS A 556 -71.16 -107.58 52.09
C LYS A 556 -71.03 -106.10 52.44
N LYS A 557 -70.17 -105.83 53.42
CA LYS A 557 -69.74 -104.49 53.84
C LYS A 557 -69.05 -103.80 52.65
N VAL A 558 -69.78 -102.94 51.95
CA VAL A 558 -69.20 -102.02 50.98
C VAL A 558 -68.71 -100.81 51.77
N LYS A 559 -67.39 -100.64 51.77
CA LYS A 559 -66.72 -99.46 52.31
C LYS A 559 -67.29 -98.21 51.64
N ASP A 560 -67.72 -97.29 52.48
CA ASP A 560 -68.24 -95.99 52.11
C ASP A 560 -67.17 -95.15 51.35
N PRO A 561 -67.40 -94.80 50.08
CA PRO A 561 -66.45 -94.00 49.28
C PRO A 561 -66.34 -92.55 49.75
N PHE A 562 -67.20 -92.07 50.65
CA PHE A 562 -67.14 -90.70 51.18
C PHE A 562 -66.00 -90.48 52.19
N HIS A 563 -65.45 -91.54 52.80
CA HIS A 563 -64.34 -91.39 53.74
C HIS A 563 -62.97 -91.20 53.04
N ALA A 564 -62.79 -91.71 51.82
CA ALA A 564 -61.54 -91.56 51.05
C ALA A 564 -61.38 -90.17 50.43
N ALA A 565 -62.47 -89.53 50.00
CA ALA A 565 -62.43 -88.18 49.43
C ALA A 565 -62.21 -87.09 50.49
N ALA A 566 -62.69 -87.29 51.72
CA ALA A 566 -62.53 -86.33 52.82
C ALA A 566 -61.07 -86.21 53.33
N MET A 567 -60.24 -87.24 53.15
CA MET A 567 -58.82 -87.20 53.56
C MET A 567 -57.90 -86.56 52.51
N GLN A 568 -58.28 -86.56 51.22
CA GLN A 568 -57.52 -85.88 50.17
C GLN A 568 -57.73 -84.34 50.15
N ALA A 569 -58.79 -83.83 50.76
CA ALA A 569 -59.05 -82.40 50.85
C ALA A 569 -58.20 -81.64 51.89
N LYS A 570 -57.48 -82.35 52.78
CA LYS A 570 -56.67 -81.72 53.85
C LYS A 570 -55.18 -81.54 53.52
N THR A 571 -54.66 -82.08 52.42
CA THR A 571 -53.22 -81.98 52.07
C THR A 571 -52.89 -81.04 50.90
N ALA A 572 -53.87 -80.43 50.25
CA ALA A 572 -53.65 -79.51 49.12
C ALA A 572 -53.82 -78.01 49.47
N ARG A 573 -53.86 -77.63 50.76
CA ARG A 573 -54.13 -76.25 51.21
C ARG A 573 -52.97 -75.49 51.87
N THR A 574 -51.73 -76.00 51.86
CA THR A 574 -50.63 -75.36 52.62
C THR A 574 -49.31 -75.11 51.88
N THR A 575 -49.25 -75.28 50.55
CA THR A 575 -47.99 -75.06 49.81
C THR A 575 -48.20 -74.34 48.49
N THR A 576 -48.55 -73.05 48.54
CA THR A 576 -48.18 -72.05 47.51
C THR A 576 -48.43 -70.63 48.03
N TYR A 577 -47.96 -70.37 49.25
CA TYR A 577 -47.85 -69.03 49.83
C TYR A 577 -46.35 -68.73 50.05
N SER A 578 -45.56 -68.65 48.97
CA SER A 578 -44.20 -68.07 48.98
C SER A 578 -43.60 -68.09 47.56
N ARG A 579 -43.97 -67.11 46.73
CA ARG A 579 -43.12 -66.57 45.64
C ARG A 579 -43.72 -65.33 44.96
N SER A 580 -44.43 -64.49 45.71
CA SER A 580 -44.57 -63.07 45.38
C SER A 580 -43.36 -62.35 45.96
N ASN A 581 -42.41 -61.87 45.14
CA ASN A 581 -41.50 -60.72 45.39
C ASN A 581 -40.16 -60.69 44.61
N VAL A 582 -40.01 -61.32 43.45
CA VAL A 582 -38.78 -61.14 42.63
C VAL A 582 -39.08 -61.04 41.13
N VAL A 583 -39.79 -59.99 40.69
CA VAL A 583 -39.64 -59.44 39.31
C VAL A 583 -39.98 -57.94 39.33
N ARG A 584 -39.23 -57.15 40.10
CA ARG A 584 -39.35 -55.68 40.09
C ARG A 584 -37.98 -55.03 40.26
N ARG A 585 -37.02 -55.34 39.38
CA ARG A 585 -35.73 -54.62 39.35
C ARG A 585 -34.84 -54.93 38.15
N ILE A 586 -35.33 -54.84 36.92
CA ILE A 586 -34.45 -54.69 35.75
C ILE A 586 -35.12 -53.67 34.83
N TYR A 587 -34.33 -52.75 34.27
CA TYR A 587 -34.71 -51.52 33.56
C TYR A 587 -34.90 -50.29 34.46
N GLY A 588 -33.83 -49.95 35.17
CA GLY A 588 -33.43 -48.56 35.32
C GLY A 588 -32.24 -48.26 34.39
N SER A 589 -32.27 -47.05 33.82
CA SER A 589 -31.08 -46.25 33.50
C SER A 589 -30.13 -46.76 32.42
N ALA A 590 -30.37 -46.35 31.17
CA ALA A 590 -29.29 -45.94 30.28
C ALA A 590 -29.43 -44.43 30.07
N LYS A 591 -28.34 -43.71 30.35
CA LYS A 591 -28.17 -42.26 30.14
C LYS A 591 -28.10 -41.93 28.66
#